data_AF-A0A6B3FTE4-F1
#
_entry.id   AF-A0A6B3FTE4-F1
#
_cell.length_a   1.000
_cell.length_b   1.000
_cell.length_c   1.000
_cell.angle_alpha   90.00
_cell.angle_beta   90.00
_cell.angle_gamma   90.00
#
_symmetry.space_group_name_H-M   'P 1'
#
loop_
_entity.id
_entity.type
_entity.pdbx_description
1 polymer ?
#
loop_
_entity_poly.entity_id
_entity_poly.type
_entity_poly.pdbx_seq_one_letter_code
_entity_poly.pdbx_strand_id
1 'polypeptide(L)' 'EGREVRLAGVDRTVRIPVARPELAAALDALLGNVFRHTPEGTAFAVDVHHSGDAVIVLVSDAGPGIDDPKA' A
#
# COMPACT_ATOMS: atom_id res chain seq x y z
N GLU A 1 13.56 -1.65 -11.21
CA GLU A 1 13.46 -0.19 -11.40
C GLU A 1 14.06 0.63 -10.25
N GLY A 2 15.18 0.25 -9.62
CA GLY A 2 15.86 1.12 -8.63
C GLY A 2 15.05 1.64 -7.43
N ARG A 3 13.77 1.25 -7.28
CA ARG A 3 12.86 1.71 -6.22
C ARG A 3 13.23 1.04 -4.91
N GLU A 4 13.34 1.84 -3.87
CA GLU A 4 13.39 1.32 -2.51
C GLU A 4 12.00 0.80 -2.11
N VAL A 5 11.95 -0.39 -1.51
CA VAL A 5 10.73 -1.03 -1.05
C VAL A 5 10.87 -1.35 0.44
N ARG A 6 9.86 -0.97 1.23
CA ARG A 6 9.79 -1.31 2.66
C ARG A 6 8.52 -2.08 2.99
N LEU A 7 8.65 -3.02 3.92
CA LEU A 7 7.54 -3.77 4.51
C LEU A 7 7.63 -3.64 6.02
N ALA A 8 6.50 -3.40 6.69
CA ALA A 8 6.42 -3.37 8.15
C ALA A 8 5.17 -4.09 8.66
N GLY A 9 5.28 -4.69 9.86
CA GLY A 9 4.16 -5.38 10.52
C GLY A 9 3.71 -6.70 9.86
N VAL A 10 4.52 -7.24 8.94
CA VAL A 10 4.24 -8.49 8.21
C VAL A 10 4.71 -9.75 8.94
N ASP A 11 5.26 -9.60 10.14
CA ASP A 11 5.82 -10.67 10.97
C ASP A 11 4.74 -11.52 11.67
N ARG A 12 3.49 -11.05 11.70
CA ARG A 12 2.37 -11.75 12.32
C ARG A 12 1.25 -12.02 11.32
N THR A 13 0.76 -13.26 11.32
CA THR A 13 -0.45 -13.61 10.57
C THR A 13 -1.71 -13.23 11.35
N VAL A 14 -2.68 -12.59 10.69
CA VAL A 14 -4.02 -12.35 11.23
C VAL A 14 -5.10 -12.75 10.24
N ARG A 15 -6.23 -13.22 10.79
CA ARG A 15 -7.39 -13.65 10.03
C ARG A 15 -8.39 -12.51 9.97
N ILE A 16 -8.82 -12.18 8.76
CA ILE A 16 -9.86 -11.17 8.48
C ILE A 16 -10.95 -11.80 7.62
N PRO A 17 -12.20 -11.32 7.70
CA PRO A 17 -13.31 -11.82 6.90
C PRO A 17 -13.29 -11.25 5.47
N VAL A 18 -12.12 -11.25 4.82
CA VAL A 18 -11.92 -10.79 3.45
C VAL A 18 -11.40 -11.97 2.65
N ALA A 19 -12.02 -12.25 1.51
CA ALA A 19 -11.57 -13.31 0.64
C ALA A 19 -10.23 -12.91 -0.02
N ARG A 20 -9.36 -13.91 -0.17
CA ARG A 20 -7.99 -13.72 -0.65
C ARG A 20 -7.90 -13.01 -2.01
N PRO A 21 -8.68 -13.38 -3.05
CA PRO A 21 -8.54 -12.74 -4.36
C PRO A 21 -8.94 -11.25 -4.34
N GLU A 22 -9.89 -10.86 -3.52
CA GLU A 22 -10.34 -9.47 -3.37
C GLU A 22 -9.27 -8.62 -2.68
N LEU A 23 -8.64 -9.13 -1.62
CA LEU A 23 -7.53 -8.45 -0.96
C LEU A 23 -6.33 -8.30 -1.91
N ALA A 24 -6.00 -9.35 -2.66
CA ALA A 24 -4.92 -9.31 -3.64
C ALA A 24 -5.19 -8.27 -4.73
N ALA A 25 -6.41 -8.27 -5.30
CA ALA A 25 -6.81 -7.29 -6.32
C ALA A 25 -6.76 -5.85 -5.80
N ALA A 26 -7.17 -5.61 -4.55
CA ALA A 26 -7.07 -4.28 -3.94
C ALA A 26 -5.61 -3.83 -3.80
N LEU A 27 -4.73 -4.72 -3.31
CA LEU A 27 -3.31 -4.41 -3.17
C LEU A 27 -2.63 -4.18 -4.53
N ASP A 28 -2.93 -5.01 -5.52
CA ASP A 28 -2.43 -4.87 -6.89
C ASP A 28 -2.87 -3.52 -7.50
N ALA A 29 -4.11 -3.09 -7.26
CA ALA A 29 -4.60 -1.80 -7.72
C ALA A 29 -3.85 -0.64 -7.07
N LEU A 30 -3.59 -0.71 -5.75
CA LEU A 30 -2.82 0.32 -5.03
C LEU A 30 -1.36 0.39 -5.52
N LEU A 31 -0.69 -0.75 -5.66
CA LEU A 31 0.67 -0.83 -6.19
C LEU A 31 0.73 -0.36 -7.65
N GLY A 32 -0.26 -0.72 -8.45
CA GLY A 32 -0.41 -0.24 -9.82
C GLY A 32 -0.58 1.29 -9.89
N ASN A 33 -1.26 1.90 -8.91
CA ASN A 33 -1.37 3.35 -8.83
C ASN A 33 -0.03 4.01 -8.49
N VAL A 34 0.76 3.44 -7.56
CA VAL A 34 2.11 3.91 -7.28
C VAL A 34 2.94 3.93 -8.56
N PHE A 35 2.99 2.81 -9.30
CA PHE A 35 3.79 2.73 -10.52
C PHE A 35 3.29 3.64 -11.64
N ARG A 36 1.97 3.84 -11.75
CA ARG A 36 1.36 4.67 -12.79
C ARG A 36 1.51 6.17 -12.53
N HIS A 37 1.45 6.59 -11.26
CA HIS A 37 1.29 8.00 -10.88
C HIS A 37 2.52 8.61 -10.21
N THR A 38 3.58 7.82 -9.96
CA THR A 38 4.83 8.34 -9.39
C THR A 38 5.98 8.26 -10.38
N PRO A 39 6.97 9.16 -10.32
CA PRO A 39 8.19 9.06 -11.11
C PRO A 39 8.90 7.71 -10.95
N GLU A 40 9.66 7.30 -11.96
CA GLU A 40 10.52 6.12 -11.87
C GLU A 40 11.49 6.24 -10.67
N GLY A 41 11.70 5.14 -9.95
CA GLY A 41 12.55 5.13 -8.77
C GLY A 41 11.89 5.63 -7.48
N THR A 42 10.65 6.13 -7.52
CA THR A 42 9.91 6.54 -6.31
C THR A 42 9.77 5.37 -5.34
N ALA A 43 10.22 5.59 -4.10
CA ALA A 43 10.14 4.63 -3.01
C ALA A 43 8.70 4.42 -2.56
N PHE A 44 8.38 3.22 -2.09
CA PHE A 44 7.07 2.93 -1.50
C PHE A 44 7.19 1.93 -0.34
N ALA A 45 6.16 1.91 0.50
CA ALA A 45 6.05 0.99 1.62
C ALA A 45 4.66 0.33 1.68
N VAL A 46 4.64 -0.89 2.24
CA VAL A 46 3.40 -1.58 2.63
C VAL A 46 3.48 -1.92 4.11
N ASP A 47 2.58 -1.33 4.89
CA ASP A 47 2.53 -1.51 6.34
C ASP A 47 1.25 -2.26 6.74
N VAL A 48 1.40 -3.25 7.61
CA VAL A 48 0.28 -3.99 8.20
C VAL A 48 0.17 -3.63 9.67
N HIS A 49 -0.91 -2.96 10.05
CA HIS A 49 -1.19 -2.59 11.42
C HIS A 49 -2.35 -3.41 11.98
N HIS A 50 -2.11 -4.02 13.13
CA HIS A 50 -3.13 -4.71 13.91
C HIS A 50 -3.76 -3.74 14.90
N SER A 51 -5.07 -3.51 14.77
CA SER A 51 -5.82 -2.63 15.65
C SER A 51 -7.03 -3.36 16.21
N GLY A 52 -6.85 -4.05 17.34
CA GLY A 52 -7.93 -4.79 18.00
C GLY A 52 -8.52 -5.87 17.10
N ASP A 53 -9.75 -5.64 16.65
CA ASP A 53 -10.55 -6.50 15.76
C ASP A 53 -10.36 -6.19 14.27
N ALA A 54 -9.56 -5.19 13.91
CA ALA A 54 -9.29 -4.79 12.55
C ALA A 54 -7.81 -4.95 12.16
N VAL A 55 -7.59 -5.11 10.85
CA VAL A 55 -6.28 -4.99 10.22
C VAL A 55 -6.33 -3.82 9.24
N ILE A 56 -5.36 -2.92 9.36
CA ILE A 56 -5.17 -1.81 8.44
C ILE A 56 -3.96 -2.18 7.57
N VAL A 57 -4.17 -2.21 6.26
CA VAL A 57 -3.08 -2.31 5.28
C VAL A 57 -2.90 -0.93 4.69
N LEU A 58 -1.73 -0.35 4.86
CA LEU A 58 -1.36 0.95 4.31
C LEU A 58 -0.39 0.75 3.14
N VAL A 59 -0.65 1.41 2.03
CA VAL A 59 0.31 1.57 0.93
C VAL A 59 0.66 3.04 0.88
N SER A 60 1.95 3.36 0.98
CA SER A 60 2.47 4.73 0.92
C SER A 60 3.56 4.85 -0.13
N ASP A 61 3.67 6.00 -0.78
CA ASP A 61 4.73 6.32 -1.73
C ASP A 61 5.34 7.69 -1.44
N ALA A 62 6.56 7.90 -1.91
CA ALA A 62 7.30 9.16 -1.79
C ALA A 62 7.11 10.07 -3.02
N GLY A 63 5.97 9.95 -3.71
CA GLY A 63 5.64 10.73 -4.89
C GLY A 63 5.20 12.16 -4.58
N PRO A 64 4.84 12.94 -5.63
CA PRO A 64 4.43 14.34 -5.48
C PRO A 64 3.09 14.51 -4.74
N GLY A 65 2.36 13.43 -4.50
CA GLY A 65 1.01 13.45 -3.94
C GLY A 65 -0.06 13.63 -5.00
N ILE A 66 -1.26 14.02 -4.55
CA ILE A 66 -2.44 14.26 -5.40
C ILE A 66 -2.73 15.75 -5.34
N ASP A 67 -2.85 16.40 -6.50
CA ASP A 67 -3.18 17.81 -6.59
C ASP A 67 -4.52 18.11 -5.90
N ASP A 68 -4.58 19.23 -5.16
CA ASP A 68 -5.82 19.67 -4.54
C ASP A 68 -6.77 20.20 -5.61
N PRO A 69 -7.95 19.57 -5.82
CA PRO A 69 -8.92 20.04 -6.80
C PRO A 69 -9.55 21.40 -6.46
N LYS A 70 -9.29 21.96 -5.27
CA LYS A 70 -9.86 23.22 -4.77
C LYS A 70 -8.83 24.35 -4.58
N ALA A 71 -7.56 24.11 -4.89
CA ALA A 71 -6.50 25.12 -4.76
C ALA A 71 -6.67 26.31 -5.71
#